data_AF-A0A7J9Z0A3-F1
#
_entry.id   AF-A0A7J9Z0A3-F1
#
_cell.length_a   1.000
_cell.length_b   1.000
_cell.length_c   1.000
_cell.angle_alpha   90.00
_cell.angle_beta   90.00
_cell.angle_gamma   90.00
#
_symmetry.space_group_name_H-M   'P 1'
#
loop_
_entity.id
_entity.type
_entity.pdbx_description
1 polymer ?
#
loop_
_entity_poly.entity_id
_entity_poly.type
_entity_poly.pdbx_seq_one_letter_code
_entity_poly.pdbx_strand_id
1 'polypeptide(L)'
;MPAQGGVDMSDTSRQKVYVPGSRPDLRVPFAEVGLGDSPKGERNPPVRLYDTSGPGADPLVGLAGVRRPWILGRSDVEPYEGRGPNLRDDGRASARGHRTPESFPGGIAQPLRARASRVVTQM
;
A
#
# COMPACT_ATOMS: atom_id res chain seq x y z
N MET A 1 47.28 -8.81 21.04
CA MET A 1 46.18 -7.88 21.38
C MET A 1 44.91 -8.37 20.71
N PRO A 2 43.97 -9.04 21.39
CA PRO A 2 42.70 -9.38 20.77
C PRO A 2 41.71 -8.23 20.99
N ALA A 3 41.26 -7.58 19.91
CA ALA A 3 40.12 -6.68 19.96
C ALA A 3 38.85 -7.54 19.93
N GLN A 4 38.31 -7.85 21.11
CA GLN A 4 36.94 -8.35 21.23
C GLN A 4 36.00 -7.14 21.22
N GLY A 5 35.65 -6.68 20.03
CA GLY A 5 34.50 -5.79 19.83
C GLY A 5 33.28 -6.65 19.57
N GLY A 6 32.55 -7.03 20.62
CA GLY A 6 31.24 -7.66 20.47
C GLY A 6 30.31 -6.64 19.79
N VAL A 7 29.89 -6.92 18.57
CA VAL A 7 28.85 -6.12 17.90
C VAL A 7 27.55 -6.43 18.62
N ASP A 8 27.04 -5.46 19.38
CA ASP A 8 25.70 -5.54 19.95
C ASP A 8 24.67 -5.52 18.80
N MET A 9 24.20 -6.70 18.40
CA MET A 9 23.23 -6.90 17.31
C MET A 9 21.81 -6.45 17.66
N SER A 10 21.57 -5.93 18.87
CA SER A 10 20.22 -5.51 19.30
C SER A 10 19.71 -4.25 18.59
N ASP A 11 20.60 -3.41 18.02
CA ASP A 11 20.25 -2.15 17.33
C ASP A 11 20.08 -2.32 15.79
N THR A 12 20.23 -3.54 15.24
CA THR A 12 20.18 -3.83 13.79
C THR A 12 18.79 -4.25 13.29
N SER A 13 17.73 -3.76 13.95
CA SER A 13 16.36 -4.17 13.63
C SER A 13 15.82 -3.48 12.37
N ARG A 14 14.95 -4.19 11.62
CA ARG A 14 14.21 -3.63 10.47
C ARG A 14 12.80 -3.28 10.92
N GLN A 15 12.38 -2.04 10.65
CA GLN A 15 11.05 -1.56 10.99
C GLN A 15 10.43 -0.75 9.86
N LYS A 16 9.10 -0.79 9.75
CA LYS A 16 8.37 0.06 8.82
C LYS A 16 8.20 1.45 9.43
N VAL A 17 8.65 2.47 8.72
CA VAL A 17 8.51 3.88 9.10
C VAL A 17 7.73 4.64 8.03
N TYR A 18 7.14 5.75 8.42
CA TYR A 18 6.38 6.62 7.52
C TYR A 18 6.95 8.04 7.55
N VAL A 19 7.28 8.57 6.39
CA VAL A 19 7.75 9.96 6.24
C VAL A 19 6.60 10.82 5.72
N PRO A 20 6.30 11.96 6.36
CA PRO A 20 5.35 12.93 5.81
C PRO A 20 5.80 13.42 4.44
N GLY A 21 4.90 13.42 3.46
CA GLY A 21 5.20 14.02 2.15
C GLY A 21 4.76 15.48 2.06
N SER A 22 4.41 15.92 0.85
CA SER A 22 3.99 17.31 0.58
C SER A 22 2.69 17.73 1.26
N ARG A 23 1.97 16.79 1.88
CA ARG A 23 0.73 17.04 2.62
C ARG A 23 0.78 16.35 3.98
N PRO A 24 0.14 16.92 5.02
CA PRO A 24 0.12 16.32 6.37
C PRO A 24 -0.50 14.92 6.43
N ASP A 25 -1.46 14.63 5.56
CA ASP A 25 -2.16 13.36 5.47
C ASP A 25 -1.42 12.31 4.62
N LEU A 26 -0.36 12.70 3.91
CA LEU A 26 0.42 11.83 3.03
C LEU A 26 1.60 11.21 3.79
N ARG A 27 1.50 9.91 4.07
CA ARG A 27 2.52 9.12 4.77
C ARG A 27 3.21 8.14 3.82
N VAL A 28 4.45 8.41 3.44
CA VAL A 28 5.23 7.58 2.50
C VAL A 28 5.95 6.46 3.26
N PRO A 29 5.73 5.18 2.92
CA PRO A 29 6.32 4.05 3.64
C PRO A 29 7.78 3.81 3.25
N PHE A 30 8.61 3.50 4.24
CA PHE A 30 9.97 3.01 4.09
C PHE A 30 10.23 1.86 5.07
N ALA A 31 11.18 0.99 4.74
CA ALA A 31 11.78 0.07 5.70
C ALA A 31 13.07 0.71 6.21
N GLU A 32 13.09 1.07 7.48
CA GLU A 32 14.28 1.61 8.14
C GLU A 32 15.05 0.47 8.80
N VAL A 33 16.35 0.42 8.53
CA VAL A 33 17.26 -0.61 9.05
C VAL A 33 18.31 0.09 9.91
N GLY A 34 18.33 -0.26 11.20
CA GLY A 34 19.38 0.18 12.11
C GLY A 34 20.72 -0.42 11.71
N LEU A 35 21.80 0.36 11.85
CA LEU A 35 23.15 -0.08 11.58
C LEU A 35 23.93 -0.14 12.89
N GLY A 36 24.75 -1.17 13.07
CA GLY A 36 25.67 -1.24 14.22
C GLY A 36 26.75 -0.16 14.15
N ASP A 37 27.44 0.04 15.26
CA ASP A 37 28.52 1.03 15.37
C ASP A 37 29.68 0.73 14.40
N SER A 38 30.40 1.78 14.00
CA SER A 38 31.63 1.65 13.23
C SER A 38 32.72 0.95 14.04
N PRO A 39 33.81 0.45 13.41
CA PRO A 39 34.94 -0.12 14.14
C PRO A 39 35.60 0.83 15.16
N LYS A 40 35.33 2.13 15.08
CA LYS A 40 35.79 3.16 16.02
C LYS A 40 34.78 3.47 17.14
N GLY A 41 33.65 2.78 17.18
CA GLY A 41 32.56 2.99 18.15
C GLY A 41 31.64 4.16 17.81
N GLU A 42 31.66 4.67 16.57
CA GLU A 42 30.76 5.76 16.14
C GLU A 42 29.43 5.18 15.65
N ARG A 43 28.31 5.70 16.15
CA ARG A 43 26.96 5.28 15.71
C ARG A 43 26.73 5.63 14.25
N ASN A 44 26.27 4.65 13.47
CA ASN A 44 25.85 4.87 12.09
C ASN A 44 24.36 5.28 12.04
N PRO A 45 23.98 6.27 11.23
CA PRO A 45 22.58 6.58 11.02
C PRO A 45 21.87 5.40 10.34
N PRO A 46 20.57 5.19 10.61
CA PRO A 46 19.83 4.12 9.96
C PRO A 46 19.67 4.39 8.46
N VAL A 47 19.54 3.31 7.69
CA VAL A 47 19.31 3.39 6.23
C VAL A 47 17.85 3.13 5.93
N ARG A 48 17.27 3.96 5.06
CA ARG A 48 15.90 3.78 4.57
C ARG A 48 15.90 3.09 3.21
N LEU A 49 15.17 2.00 3.13
CA LEU A 49 14.93 1.23 1.93
C LEU A 49 13.51 1.49 1.41
N TYR A 50 13.36 1.44 0.09
CA TYR A 50 12.05 1.48 -0.56
C TYR A 50 11.20 0.28 -0.11
N ASP A 51 9.95 0.51 0.30
CA ASP A 51 9.11 -0.53 0.87
C ASP A 51 7.73 -0.61 0.19
N THR A 52 7.53 -1.69 -0.56
CA THR A 52 6.29 -2.00 -1.29
C THR A 52 5.34 -2.91 -0.52
N SER A 53 5.68 -3.32 0.71
CA SER A 53 4.89 -4.33 1.46
C SER A 53 3.50 -3.86 1.91
N GLY A 54 3.23 -2.56 1.91
CA GLY A 54 1.95 -2.00 2.36
C GLY A 54 1.70 -2.18 3.86
N PRO A 55 0.51 -1.83 4.37
CA PRO A 55 0.19 -1.87 5.81
C PRO A 55 -0.23 -3.25 6.34
N GLY A 56 -0.23 -4.29 5.50
CA GLY A 56 -0.95 -5.54 5.78
C GLY A 56 -2.47 -5.37 5.66
N ALA A 57 -3.20 -6.47 5.45
CA ALA A 57 -4.66 -6.45 5.33
C ALA A 57 -5.27 -7.77 5.80
N ASP A 58 -6.47 -7.71 6.38
CA ASP A 58 -7.33 -8.87 6.51
C ASP A 58 -7.89 -9.22 5.12
N PRO A 59 -7.67 -10.44 4.59
CA PRO A 59 -8.18 -10.85 3.28
C PRO A 59 -9.70 -10.81 3.13
N LEU A 60 -10.48 -10.75 4.22
CA LEU A 60 -11.94 -10.64 4.17
C LEU A 60 -12.43 -9.19 4.21
N VAL A 61 -11.60 -8.25 4.66
CA VAL A 61 -11.95 -6.82 4.77
C VAL A 61 -11.28 -5.97 3.69
N GLY A 62 -10.04 -6.32 3.31
CA GLY A 62 -9.23 -5.57 2.36
C GLY A 62 -8.52 -4.36 2.98
N LEU A 63 -7.99 -3.51 2.11
CA LEU A 63 -7.20 -2.33 2.50
C LEU A 63 -8.09 -1.09 2.64
N ALA A 64 -7.74 -0.23 3.60
CA ALA A 64 -8.36 1.08 3.73
C ALA A 64 -8.09 1.95 2.48
N GLY A 65 -9.13 2.62 1.98
CA GLY A 65 -9.06 3.51 0.82
C GLY A 65 -8.41 4.87 1.10
N VAL A 66 -7.15 4.88 1.57
CA VAL A 66 -6.44 6.09 2.07
C VAL A 66 -6.34 7.22 1.05
N ARG A 67 -6.39 6.90 -0.25
CA ARG A 67 -6.33 7.88 -1.35
C ARG A 67 -7.69 8.43 -1.77
N ARG A 68 -8.81 7.85 -1.30
CA ARG A 68 -10.15 8.26 -1.71
C ARG A 68 -10.43 9.75 -1.45
N PRO A 69 -10.08 10.34 -0.29
CA PRO A 69 -10.24 11.77 -0.06
C PRO A 69 -9.47 12.63 -1.06
N TRP A 70 -8.27 12.21 -1.45
CA TRP A 70 -7.43 12.96 -2.41
C TRP A 70 -8.02 12.94 -3.81
N ILE A 71 -8.56 11.79 -4.22
CA ILE A 71 -9.21 11.61 -5.53
C ILE A 71 -10.49 12.47 -5.58
N LEU A 72 -11.33 12.40 -4.56
CA LEU A 72 -12.57 13.21 -4.51
C LEU A 72 -12.27 14.71 -4.42
N GLY A 73 -11.23 15.11 -3.69
CA GLY A 73 -10.83 16.50 -3.52
C GLY A 73 -10.40 17.21 -4.81
N ARG A 74 -10.00 16.47 -5.86
CA ARG A 74 -9.67 17.03 -7.17
C ARG A 74 -10.90 17.53 -7.95
N SER A 75 -12.11 17.09 -7.56
CA SER A 75 -13.38 17.50 -8.19
C SER A 75 -13.47 17.23 -9.71
N ASP A 76 -12.68 16.28 -10.21
CA ASP A 76 -12.63 15.86 -11.62
C ASP A 76 -13.30 14.50 -11.86
N VAL A 77 -13.80 13.86 -10.80
CA VAL A 77 -14.49 12.57 -10.85
C VAL A 77 -15.94 12.66 -10.35
N GLU A 78 -16.73 11.69 -10.74
CA GLU A 78 -18.11 11.46 -10.29
C GLU A 78 -18.37 9.98 -10.05
N PRO A 79 -19.24 9.61 -9.09
CA PRO A 79 -19.66 8.24 -8.89
C PRO A 79 -20.50 7.75 -10.05
N TYR A 80 -20.41 6.45 -10.35
CA TYR A 80 -21.30 5.78 -11.28
C TYR A 80 -21.60 4.36 -10.78
N GLU A 81 -22.62 3.72 -11.35
CA GLU A 81 -23.12 2.41 -10.89
C GLU A 81 -22.07 1.29 -10.97
N GLY A 82 -21.17 1.35 -11.96
CA GLY A 82 -20.26 0.25 -12.25
C GLY A 82 -20.89 -0.81 -13.17
N ARG A 83 -20.05 -1.71 -13.68
CA ARG A 83 -20.52 -2.92 -14.37
C ARG A 83 -20.77 -4.01 -13.34
N GLY A 84 -21.95 -4.62 -13.37
CA GLY A 84 -22.24 -5.80 -12.55
C GLY A 84 -21.36 -7.02 -12.90
N PRO A 85 -21.20 -7.97 -11.97
CA PRO A 85 -20.45 -9.19 -12.21
C PRO A 85 -21.09 -10.03 -13.32
N ASN A 86 -20.27 -10.70 -14.12
CA ASN A 86 -20.71 -11.61 -15.16
C ASN A 86 -19.93 -12.92 -15.04
N LEU A 87 -20.61 -14.08 -15.08
CA LEU A 87 -19.95 -15.39 -15.01
C LEU A 87 -18.87 -15.61 -16.09
N ARG A 88 -18.93 -14.86 -17.20
CA ARG A 88 -17.87 -14.87 -18.22
C ARG A 88 -16.55 -14.31 -17.70
N ASP A 89 -16.58 -13.42 -16.72
CA ASP A 89 -15.40 -12.87 -16.06
C ASP A 89 -14.66 -13.96 -15.25
N ASP A 90 -15.40 -14.96 -14.76
CA ASP A 90 -14.91 -16.07 -13.93
C ASP A 90 -14.54 -17.33 -14.73
N GLY A 91 -14.50 -17.21 -16.06
CA GLY A 91 -14.06 -18.25 -16.97
C GLY A 91 -15.17 -19.18 -17.49
N ARG A 92 -14.83 -19.93 -18.55
CA ARG A 92 -15.78 -20.78 -19.31
C ARG A 92 -16.41 -21.89 -18.47
N ALA A 93 -15.74 -22.36 -17.42
CA ALA A 93 -16.29 -23.39 -16.53
C ALA A 93 -17.46 -22.83 -15.70
N SER A 94 -17.28 -21.66 -15.09
CA SER A 94 -18.31 -20.94 -14.32
C SER A 94 -19.52 -20.59 -15.19
N ALA A 95 -19.27 -20.11 -16.42
CA ALA A 95 -20.33 -19.78 -17.37
C ALA A 95 -21.17 -21.00 -17.82
N ARG A 96 -20.58 -22.20 -17.95
CA ARG A 96 -21.30 -23.42 -18.32
C ARG A 96 -21.98 -24.09 -17.13
N GLY A 97 -21.32 -24.08 -15.98
CA GLY A 97 -21.78 -24.71 -14.75
C GLY A 97 -22.73 -23.87 -13.91
N HIS A 98 -23.00 -22.61 -14.30
CA HIS A 98 -23.77 -21.64 -13.52
C HIS A 98 -23.28 -21.51 -12.07
N ARG A 99 -21.96 -21.68 -11.86
CA ARG A 99 -21.33 -21.54 -10.55
C ARG A 99 -20.76 -20.14 -10.44
N THR A 100 -21.31 -19.35 -9.55
CA THR A 100 -20.78 -18.03 -9.19
C THR A 100 -19.65 -18.24 -8.18
N PRO A 101 -18.44 -17.72 -8.42
CA PRO A 101 -17.40 -17.72 -7.39
C PRO A 101 -17.84 -16.89 -6.18
N GLU A 102 -17.20 -17.16 -5.05
CA GLU A 102 -17.40 -16.36 -3.85
C GLU A 102 -16.96 -14.92 -4.12
N SER A 103 -17.89 -13.99 -3.92
CA SER A 103 -17.61 -12.56 -4.04
C SER A 103 -16.79 -12.09 -2.85
N PHE A 104 -15.91 -11.12 -3.08
CA PHE A 104 -15.13 -10.51 -2.02
C PHE A 104 -16.05 -9.91 -0.93
N PRO A 105 -15.92 -10.31 0.35
CA PRO A 105 -16.88 -9.95 1.39
C PRO A 105 -16.68 -8.54 1.95
N GLY A 106 -15.53 -7.90 1.72
CA GLY A 106 -15.22 -6.54 2.20
C GLY A 106 -16.01 -5.42 1.51
N GLY A 107 -17.04 -5.77 0.73
CA GLY A 107 -17.91 -4.85 0.02
C GLY A 107 -17.28 -4.27 -1.24
N ILE A 108 -18.13 -3.67 -2.07
CA ILE A 108 -17.70 -3.01 -3.30
C ILE A 108 -17.71 -1.51 -3.06
N ALA A 109 -16.54 -0.88 -3.12
CA ALA A 109 -16.45 0.58 -3.08
C ALA A 109 -17.14 1.19 -4.30
N GLN A 110 -17.89 2.28 -4.11
CA GLN A 110 -18.58 2.96 -5.21
C GLN A 110 -17.57 3.40 -6.30
N PRO A 111 -17.68 2.86 -7.53
CA PRO A 111 -16.79 3.20 -8.63
C PRO A 111 -16.88 4.69 -9.01
N LEU A 112 -15.76 5.23 -9.48
CA LEU A 112 -15.65 6.61 -9.94
C LEU A 112 -15.28 6.62 -11.42
N ARG A 113 -15.78 7.60 -12.15
CA ARG A 113 -15.37 7.93 -13.52
C ARG A 113 -15.00 9.40 -13.63
N ALA A 114 -14.27 9.77 -14.68
CA ALA A 114 -14.02 11.17 -14.98
C ALA A 114 -15.33 11.91 -15.26
N ARG A 115 -15.43 13.15 -14.78
CA ARG A 115 -16.48 14.08 -15.22
C ARG A 115 -16.28 14.42 -16.69
N ALA A 116 -17.37 14.78 -17.36
CA ALA A 116 -17.31 15.28 -18.73
C ALA A 116 -16.27 16.41 -18.86
N SER A 117 -15.39 16.27 -19.85
CA SER A 117 -14.33 17.24 -20.18
C SER A 117 -13.33 17.54 -19.06
N ARG A 118 -13.08 16.60 -18.14
CA ARG A 118 -12.02 16.69 -17.13
C ARG A 118 -10.91 15.66 -17.35
N VAL A 119 -9.67 16.07 -17.15
CA VAL A 119 -8.49 15.19 -17.21
C VAL A 119 -8.29 14.52 -15.85
N VAL A 120 -8.33 13.20 -15.82
CA VAL A 120 -8.16 12.40 -14.59
C VAL A 120 -6.77 11.77 -14.49
N THR A 121 -6.14 11.53 -15.64
CA THR A 121 -4.80 10.95 -15.76
C THR A 121 -3.74 11.86 -15.16
N GLN A 122 -2.56 11.30 -14.85
CA GLN A 122 -1.43 12.10 -14.37
C GLN A 122 -0.76 12.91 -15.48
N MET A 123 -0.94 12.47 -16.73
CA MET A 123 -0.42 13.08 -17.96
C MET A 123 -1.56 13.37 -18.93
#